data_AF-A0A8J5B9I9-F1
#
_entry.id   AF-A0A8J5B9I9-F1
#
_cell.length_a   1.000
_cell.length_b   1.000
_cell.length_c   1.000
_cell.angle_alpha   90.00
_cell.angle_beta   90.00
_cell.angle_gamma   90.00
#
_symmetry.space_group_name_H-M   'P 1'
#
loop_
_entity.id
_entity.type
_entity.pdbx_description
1 polymer ?
#
loop_
_entity_poly.entity_id
_entity_poly.type
_entity_poly.pdbx_seq_one_letter_code
_entity_poly.pdbx_strand_id
1 'polypeptide(L)'
;MTEKDTEKIENTEEIENDSEVESIDSYDSQDPNNQYYNPEHGFRKEPIEEVRTNVKDMEQCYLDTQKEFEEVEELVAKYKSLKAKCNKMADYWAYRGPWTVYMDRMQEEFPDEKYKIHEDRNLFDLSDKFDQLTRELLRESALEVAKDV
;
A
#
# COMPACT_ATOMS: atom_id res chain seq x y z
N MET A 1 -19.99 1.76 -53.09
CA MET A 1 -19.11 2.87 -53.47
C MET A 1 -18.27 3.16 -52.24
N THR A 2 -17.13 2.46 -52.12
CA THR A 2 -15.76 2.98 -52.38
C THR A 2 -15.47 4.16 -51.45
N GLU A 3 -14.83 3.90 -50.31
CA GLU A 3 -13.36 3.81 -50.12
C GLU A 3 -12.68 5.18 -50.15
N LYS A 4 -11.65 5.28 -49.28
CA LYS A 4 -10.57 6.25 -49.18
C LYS A 4 -10.76 7.34 -48.12
N ASP A 5 -9.81 7.61 -47.21
CA ASP A 5 -8.39 7.28 -47.18
C ASP A 5 -7.86 6.98 -45.78
N THR A 6 -6.90 6.08 -45.79
CA THR A 6 -6.02 5.64 -44.71
C THR A 6 -4.82 6.59 -44.62
N GLU A 7 -4.53 7.13 -43.44
CA GLU A 7 -3.19 7.52 -42.99
C GLU A 7 -3.12 6.95 -41.57
N LYS A 8 -2.37 5.91 -41.22
CA LYS A 8 -0.98 5.53 -41.50
C LYS A 8 0.03 6.64 -41.17
N ILE A 9 0.28 6.77 -39.88
CA ILE A 9 1.54 7.20 -39.27
C ILE A 9 1.69 6.19 -38.12
N GLU A 10 2.44 5.09 -38.19
CA GLU A 10 3.85 4.95 -38.57
C GLU A 10 4.70 6.07 -37.96
N ASN A 11 4.86 6.00 -36.64
CA ASN A 11 6.17 6.24 -36.06
C ASN A 11 6.36 5.33 -34.85
N THR A 12 6.70 4.09 -35.18
CA THR A 12 7.62 3.26 -34.42
C THR A 12 8.94 4.05 -34.31
N GLU A 13 9.04 4.97 -33.37
CA GLU A 13 10.35 5.34 -32.86
C GLU A 13 10.77 4.19 -31.95
N GLU A 14 11.62 3.36 -32.54
CA GLU A 14 12.52 2.44 -31.88
C GLU A 14 13.03 3.09 -30.60
N ILE A 15 12.47 2.71 -29.47
CA ILE A 15 13.25 2.71 -28.24
C ILE A 15 14.16 1.51 -28.43
N GLU A 16 15.30 1.75 -29.09
CA GLU A 16 16.53 1.02 -28.86
C GLU A 16 16.79 1.10 -27.36
N ASN A 17 16.14 0.22 -26.59
CA ASN A 17 16.67 -0.17 -25.31
C ASN A 17 17.77 -1.16 -25.66
N ASP A 18 18.91 -0.60 -26.06
CA ASP A 18 20.21 -1.23 -26.08
C ASP A 18 20.66 -1.46 -24.63
N SER A 19 19.81 -2.19 -23.91
CA SER A 19 20.10 -2.80 -22.64
C SER A 19 20.58 -4.21 -22.98
N GLU A 20 21.75 -4.29 -23.60
CA GLU A 20 22.76 -5.29 -23.23
C GLU A 20 23.20 -5.07 -21.77
N VAL A 21 22.24 -4.93 -20.84
CA VAL A 21 22.46 -5.38 -19.50
C VAL A 21 22.11 -6.86 -19.61
N GLU A 22 23.12 -7.67 -19.97
CA GLU A 22 23.14 -9.04 -19.52
C GLU A 22 22.71 -8.99 -18.05
N SER A 23 21.51 -9.48 -17.77
CA SER A 23 21.12 -9.90 -16.43
C SER A 23 22.10 -11.01 -16.09
N ILE A 24 23.32 -10.63 -15.70
CA ILE A 24 24.27 -11.52 -15.10
C ILE A 24 23.59 -11.92 -13.80
N ASP A 25 22.96 -13.09 -13.87
CA ASP A 25 22.49 -13.81 -12.71
C ASP A 25 23.72 -13.95 -11.81
N SER A 26 23.91 -13.04 -10.86
CA SER A 26 25.08 -13.01 -9.98
C SER A 26 25.15 -14.27 -9.12
N TYR A 27 24.08 -15.07 -9.14
CA TYR A 27 24.00 -16.40 -8.58
C TYR A 27 24.90 -17.41 -9.29
N ASP A 28 25.24 -17.18 -10.56
CA ASP A 28 26.13 -17.98 -11.42
C ASP A 28 27.44 -17.23 -11.80
N SER A 29 27.81 -16.21 -11.02
CA SER A 29 29.11 -15.53 -11.14
C SER A 29 30.28 -16.51 -11.01
N GLN A 30 30.98 -16.77 -12.11
CA GLN A 30 32.28 -17.46 -12.11
C GLN A 30 33.44 -16.58 -11.62
N ASP A 31 33.18 -15.40 -11.05
CA ASP A 31 34.22 -14.51 -10.53
C ASP A 31 34.94 -15.15 -9.32
N PRO A 32 36.25 -15.43 -9.43
CA PRO A 32 37.06 -15.96 -8.34
C PRO A 32 37.10 -15.06 -7.09
N ASN A 33 36.81 -13.77 -7.26
CA ASN A 33 36.75 -12.78 -6.18
C ASN A 33 35.37 -12.64 -5.55
N ASN A 34 34.35 -13.33 -6.08
CA ASN A 34 33.03 -13.34 -5.46
C ASN A 34 33.12 -14.02 -4.09
N GLN A 35 32.55 -13.38 -3.07
CA GLN A 35 32.50 -13.91 -1.70
C GLN A 35 31.86 -15.30 -1.61
N TYR A 36 30.99 -15.64 -2.57
CA TYR A 36 30.33 -16.93 -2.65
C TYR A 36 31.09 -17.98 -3.47
N TYR A 37 32.05 -17.61 -4.33
CA TYR A 37 32.74 -18.55 -5.21
C TYR A 37 33.83 -19.37 -4.49
N ASN A 38 33.75 -20.72 -4.59
CA ASN A 38 34.77 -21.67 -4.12
C ASN A 38 35.31 -22.52 -5.28
N PRO A 39 36.61 -22.40 -5.62
CA PRO A 39 37.21 -23.08 -6.77
C PRO A 39 37.42 -24.61 -6.62
N GLU A 40 37.42 -25.17 -5.40
CA GLU A 40 37.65 -26.62 -5.19
C GLU A 40 36.35 -27.46 -5.22
N HIS A 41 35.20 -26.84 -4.95
CA HIS A 41 33.91 -27.55 -4.83
C HIS A 41 32.80 -26.97 -5.70
N GLY A 42 33.08 -25.89 -6.43
CA GLY A 42 32.03 -25.09 -7.07
C GLY A 42 31.24 -24.30 -6.02
N PHE A 43 30.92 -23.06 -6.36
CA PHE A 43 29.92 -22.17 -5.77
C PHE A 43 29.79 -21.90 -4.27
N ARG A 44 30.47 -22.56 -3.30
CA ARG A 44 30.28 -22.20 -1.86
C ARG A 44 31.53 -22.36 -1.00
N LYS A 45 31.99 -21.24 -0.42
CA LYS A 45 33.04 -21.19 0.64
C LYS A 45 32.50 -21.53 2.04
N GLU A 46 31.21 -21.31 2.28
CA GLU A 46 30.60 -21.43 3.61
C GLU A 46 30.40 -22.90 4.04
N PRO A 47 30.65 -23.23 5.33
CA PRO A 47 30.26 -24.51 5.91
C PRO A 47 28.76 -24.75 5.74
N ILE A 48 28.38 -25.99 5.39
CA ILE A 48 26.97 -26.37 5.15
C ILE A 48 26.05 -26.12 6.35
N GLU A 49 26.60 -26.08 7.57
CA GLU A 49 25.83 -25.77 8.79
C GLU A 49 25.51 -24.27 8.93
N GLU A 50 26.37 -23.38 8.44
CA GLU A 50 26.08 -21.93 8.37
C GLU A 50 24.99 -21.66 7.33
N VAL A 51 25.10 -22.29 6.15
CA VAL A 51 24.06 -22.25 5.11
C VAL A 51 22.72 -22.77 5.66
N ARG A 52 22.72 -23.88 6.41
CA ARG A 52 21.49 -24.42 7.04
C ARG A 52 20.86 -23.45 8.03
N THR A 53 21.68 -22.70 8.77
CA THR A 53 21.20 -21.73 9.74
C THR A 53 20.57 -20.53 9.03
N ASN A 54 21.25 -19.99 8.01
CA ASN A 54 20.74 -18.91 7.18
C ASN A 54 19.41 -19.30 6.51
N VAL A 55 19.29 -20.52 5.97
CA VAL A 55 18.04 -21.00 5.38
C VAL A 55 16.89 -21.07 6.39
N LYS A 56 17.16 -21.47 7.65
CA LYS A 56 16.13 -21.47 8.70
C LYS A 56 15.69 -20.07 9.07
N ASP A 57 16.63 -19.13 9.15
CA ASP A 57 16.33 -17.73 9.45
C ASP A 57 15.52 -17.09 8.32
N MET A 58 15.86 -17.40 7.06
CA MET A 58 15.08 -16.99 5.89
C MET A 58 13.67 -17.59 5.89
N GLU A 59 13.53 -18.88 6.20
CA GLU A 59 12.22 -19.54 6.30
C GLU A 59 11.36 -18.88 7.38
N GLN A 60 11.93 -18.61 8.55
CA GLN A 60 11.19 -17.95 9.64
C GLN A 60 10.77 -16.54 9.23
N CYS A 61 11.67 -15.76 8.63
CA CYS A 61 11.37 -14.43 8.12
C CYS A 61 10.25 -14.46 7.07
N TYR A 62 10.27 -15.45 6.15
CA TYR A 62 9.21 -15.64 5.16
C TYR A 62 7.86 -15.93 5.82
N LEU A 63 7.81 -16.86 6.76
CA LEU A 63 6.57 -17.21 7.46
C LEU A 63 6.00 -16.05 8.27
N ASP A 64 6.87 -15.30 8.96
CA ASP A 64 6.46 -14.10 9.70
C ASP A 64 5.93 -13.02 8.76
N THR A 65 6.60 -12.81 7.63
CA THR A 65 6.16 -11.88 6.58
C THR A 65 4.81 -12.28 5.99
N GLN A 66 4.58 -13.56 5.71
CA GLN A 66 3.28 -14.04 5.21
C GLN A 66 2.15 -13.72 6.19
N LYS A 67 2.39 -13.95 7.48
CA LYS A 67 1.41 -13.65 8.52
C LYS A 67 1.12 -12.14 8.60
N GLU A 68 2.15 -11.30 8.54
CA GLU A 68 1.96 -9.85 8.52
C GLU A 68 1.17 -9.38 7.30
N PHE A 69 1.37 -10.00 6.12
CA PHE A 69 0.56 -9.72 4.94
C PHE A 69 -0.93 -10.01 5.17
N GLU A 70 -1.26 -11.16 5.75
CA GLU A 70 -2.66 -11.52 6.07
C GLU A 70 -3.29 -10.50 7.04
N GLU A 71 -2.54 -10.07 8.06
CA GLU A 71 -2.98 -9.06 9.02
C GLU A 71 -3.23 -7.69 8.33
N VAL A 72 -2.34 -7.28 7.42
CA VAL A 72 -2.51 -6.06 6.62
C VAL A 72 -3.73 -6.14 5.71
N GLU A 73 -3.97 -7.28 5.04
CA GLU A 73 -5.16 -7.47 4.20
C GLU A 73 -6.46 -7.29 4.99
N GLU A 74 -6.53 -7.85 6.21
CA GLU A 74 -7.67 -7.63 7.09
C GLU A 74 -7.84 -6.16 7.48
N LEU A 75 -6.75 -5.47 7.79
CA LEU A 75 -6.75 -4.06 8.16
C LEU A 75 -7.21 -3.19 6.99
N VAL A 76 -6.82 -3.51 5.75
CA VAL A 76 -7.30 -2.83 4.54
C VAL A 76 -8.82 -3.00 4.38
N ALA A 77 -9.37 -4.18 4.63
CA ALA A 77 -10.82 -4.41 4.60
C ALA A 77 -11.54 -3.58 5.68
N LYS A 78 -10.99 -3.54 6.90
CA LYS A 78 -11.48 -2.71 8.02
C LYS A 78 -11.42 -1.22 7.67
N TYR A 79 -10.34 -0.76 7.03
CA TYR A 79 -10.17 0.62 6.57
C TYR A 79 -11.20 1.02 5.51
N LYS A 80 -11.47 0.15 4.51
CA LYS A 80 -12.53 0.38 3.51
C LYS A 80 -13.91 0.53 4.17
N SER A 81 -14.20 -0.32 5.16
CA SER A 81 -15.43 -0.23 5.96
C SER A 81 -15.51 1.07 6.76
N LEU A 82 -14.41 1.49 7.39
CA LEU A 82 -14.32 2.76 8.12
C LEU A 82 -14.56 3.96 7.20
N LYS A 83 -13.91 3.99 6.02
CA LYS A 83 -14.10 5.04 5.01
C LYS A 83 -15.57 5.19 4.61
N ALA A 84 -16.26 4.08 4.37
CA ALA A 84 -17.68 4.11 4.02
C ALA A 84 -18.54 4.72 5.14
N LYS A 85 -18.21 4.44 6.42
CA LYS A 85 -18.90 5.03 7.57
C LYS A 85 -18.60 6.53 7.69
N CYS A 86 -17.35 6.95 7.52
CA CYS A 86 -16.98 8.38 7.56
C CYS A 86 -17.68 9.17 6.44
N ASN A 87 -17.75 8.63 5.21
CA ASN A 87 -18.50 9.25 4.12
C ASN A 87 -19.99 9.42 4.47
N LYS A 88 -20.60 8.38 5.05
CA LYS A 88 -21.99 8.45 5.52
C LYS A 88 -22.19 9.50 6.62
N MET A 89 -21.21 9.68 7.51
CA MET A 89 -21.24 10.73 8.53
C MET A 89 -21.11 12.14 7.92
N ALA A 90 -20.25 12.31 6.92
CA ALA A 90 -20.15 13.54 6.16
C ALA A 90 -21.47 13.86 5.42
N ASP A 91 -22.18 12.86 4.89
CA ASP A 91 -23.48 13.05 4.26
C ASP A 91 -24.55 13.59 5.22
N TYR A 92 -24.54 13.15 6.49
CA TYR A 92 -25.43 13.68 7.53
C TYR A 92 -25.15 15.15 7.85
N TRP A 93 -23.91 15.60 7.65
CA TRP A 93 -23.55 16.98 7.87
C TRP A 93 -23.85 17.86 6.65
N ALA A 94 -23.50 17.41 5.43
CA ALA A 94 -23.50 18.24 4.23
C ALA A 94 -24.78 18.13 3.37
N TYR A 95 -25.44 16.97 3.32
CA TYR A 95 -26.42 16.69 2.24
C TYR A 95 -27.81 16.21 2.70
N ARG A 96 -27.95 15.57 3.86
CA ARG A 96 -29.23 14.98 4.31
C ARG A 96 -30.07 15.89 5.22
N GLY A 97 -29.91 17.21 5.10
CA GLY A 97 -30.41 18.20 6.04
C GLY A 97 -29.33 18.51 7.08
N PRO A 98 -29.12 19.77 7.48
CA PRO A 98 -28.01 20.09 8.37
C PRO A 98 -28.16 19.27 9.64
N TRP A 99 -27.15 18.47 9.99
CA TRP A 99 -27.09 17.78 11.28
C TRP A 99 -27.55 18.69 12.43
N THR A 100 -27.21 19.98 12.38
CA THR A 100 -27.65 21.02 13.32
C THR A 100 -29.17 21.11 13.44
N VAL A 101 -29.94 21.04 12.34
CA VAL A 101 -31.41 21.10 12.36
C VAL A 101 -32.01 19.90 13.08
N TYR A 102 -31.41 18.70 12.94
CA TYR A 102 -31.85 17.53 13.68
C TYR A 102 -31.51 17.64 15.17
N MET A 103 -30.33 18.15 15.51
CA MET A 103 -29.94 18.34 16.91
C MET A 103 -30.77 19.43 17.60
N ASP A 104 -31.04 20.55 16.92
CA ASP A 104 -31.88 21.64 17.43
C ASP A 104 -33.28 21.13 17.74
N ARG A 105 -33.87 20.35 16.83
CA ARG A 105 -35.20 19.74 17.04
C ARG A 105 -35.21 18.71 18.16
N MET A 106 -34.16 17.91 18.30
CA MET A 106 -34.02 16.98 19.43
C MET A 106 -33.93 17.73 20.76
N GLN A 107 -33.21 18.86 20.80
CA GLN A 107 -33.12 19.70 21.98
C GLN A 107 -34.46 20.38 22.35
N GLU A 108 -35.29 20.70 21.35
CA GLU A 108 -36.63 21.28 21.53
C GLU A 108 -37.66 20.23 21.99
N GLU A 109 -37.74 19.07 21.32
CA GLU A 109 -38.77 18.07 21.57
C GLU A 109 -38.40 17.08 22.70
N PHE A 110 -37.11 16.83 22.90
CA PHE A 110 -36.57 15.83 23.84
C PHE A 110 -35.36 16.39 24.62
N PRO A 111 -35.53 17.45 25.44
CA PRO A 111 -34.42 18.16 26.07
C PRO A 111 -33.57 17.32 27.04
N ASP A 112 -34.14 16.23 27.57
CA ASP A 112 -33.46 15.29 28.47
C ASP A 112 -32.71 14.17 27.71
N GLU A 113 -32.95 14.01 26.40
CA GLU A 113 -32.26 13.02 25.57
C GLU A 113 -30.98 13.59 24.98
N LYS A 114 -29.82 13.11 25.47
CA LYS A 114 -28.51 13.54 24.96
C LYS A 114 -27.73 12.37 24.40
N TYR A 115 -27.44 12.43 23.10
CA TYR A 115 -26.59 11.46 22.42
C TYR A 115 -25.19 12.04 22.24
N LYS A 116 -24.14 11.19 22.23
CA LYS A 116 -22.77 11.65 21.99
C LYS A 116 -22.62 12.49 20.71
N ILE A 117 -23.41 12.18 19.69
CA ILE A 117 -23.37 12.93 18.43
C ILE A 117 -23.84 14.38 18.56
N HIS A 118 -24.48 14.79 19.67
CA HIS A 118 -24.90 16.18 19.93
C HIS A 118 -23.72 17.07 20.34
N GLU A 119 -22.55 16.51 20.64
CA GLU A 119 -21.37 17.32 20.96
C GLU A 119 -20.79 17.88 19.66
N ASP A 120 -20.69 19.21 19.57
CA ASP A 120 -20.27 19.96 18.38
C ASP A 120 -18.98 19.47 17.73
N ARG A 121 -18.09 18.83 18.51
CA ARG A 121 -16.78 18.38 18.03
C ARG A 121 -16.73 16.92 17.62
N ASN A 122 -17.70 16.08 17.98
CA ASN A 122 -17.55 14.64 17.76
C ASN A 122 -17.53 14.23 16.28
N LEU A 123 -18.27 14.94 15.42
CA LEU A 123 -18.21 14.74 13.98
C LEU A 123 -16.87 15.21 13.38
N PHE A 124 -16.43 16.40 13.79
CA PHE A 124 -15.17 16.99 13.33
C PHE A 124 -13.96 16.15 13.78
N ASP A 125 -13.91 15.76 15.05
CA ASP A 125 -12.83 14.96 15.63
C ASP A 125 -12.73 13.58 14.97
N LEU A 126 -13.87 12.98 14.58
CA LEU A 126 -13.88 11.73 13.83
C LEU A 126 -13.32 11.91 12.41
N SER A 127 -13.69 13.00 11.73
CA SER A 127 -13.18 13.34 10.40
C SER A 127 -11.68 13.60 10.43
N ASP A 128 -11.20 14.40 11.39
CA ASP A 128 -9.78 14.74 11.54
C ASP A 128 -8.93 13.48 11.84
N LYS A 129 -9.40 12.61 12.73
CA LYS A 129 -8.74 11.31 12.99
C LYS A 129 -8.67 10.42 11.75
N PHE A 130 -9.73 10.40 10.94
CA PHE A 130 -9.73 9.65 9.70
C PHE A 130 -8.74 10.24 8.69
N ASP A 131 -8.70 11.55 8.53
CA ASP A 131 -7.77 12.24 7.64
C ASP A 131 -6.30 12.05 8.08
N GLN A 132 -6.02 12.08 9.39
CA GLN A 132 -4.70 11.78 9.94
C GLN A 132 -4.25 10.36 9.57
N LEU A 133 -5.11 9.36 9.80
CA LEU A 133 -4.84 7.97 9.44
C LEU A 133 -4.58 7.81 7.93
N THR A 134 -5.38 8.47 7.09
CA THR A 134 -5.19 8.42 5.63
C THR A 134 -3.87 9.06 5.20
N ARG A 135 -3.46 10.17 5.81
CA ARG A 135 -2.19 10.84 5.49
C ARG A 135 -0.98 10.01 5.90
N GLU A 136 -1.03 9.39 7.08
CA GLU A 136 0.04 8.48 7.52
C GLU A 136 0.18 7.31 6.56
N LEU A 137 -0.94 6.68 6.18
CA LEU A 137 -0.92 5.58 5.20
C LEU A 137 -0.33 6.01 3.85
N LEU A 138 -0.74 7.17 3.32
CA LEU A 138 -0.18 7.71 2.07
C LEU A 138 1.31 8.04 2.19
N ARG A 139 1.76 8.55 3.34
CA ARG A 139 3.16 8.89 3.58
C ARG A 139 4.03 7.64 3.58
N GLU A 140 3.63 6.60 4.31
CA GLU A 140 4.38 5.34 4.36
C GLU A 140 4.40 4.67 2.98
N SER A 141 3.29 4.70 2.22
CA SER A 141 3.27 4.18 0.84
C SER A 141 4.11 5.01 -0.15
N ALA A 142 4.21 6.33 0.03
CA ALA A 142 4.97 7.19 -0.88
C ALA A 142 6.49 7.16 -0.63
N LEU A 143 6.92 6.84 0.60
CA LEU A 143 8.33 6.76 0.98
C LEU A 143 9.07 5.57 0.34
N GLU A 144 8.35 4.59 -0.23
CA GLU A 144 8.94 3.52 -1.06
C GLU A 144 9.48 4.05 -2.41
N VAL A 145 8.89 5.11 -2.98
CA VAL A 145 9.30 5.59 -4.32
C VAL A 145 10.57 6.46 -4.29
N ALA A 146 10.88 7.09 -3.15
CA ALA A 146 11.96 8.08 -3.06
C ALA A 146 13.30 7.53 -2.55
N LYS A 147 13.35 6.26 -2.13
CA LYS A 147 14.61 5.60 -1.73
C LYS A 147 15.29 4.81 -2.87
N ASP A 148 14.57 4.60 -3.97
CA ASP A 148 15.06 3.92 -5.18
C ASP A 148 15.36 4.90 -6.34
N VAL A 149 15.55 6.21 -6.03
CA VAL A 149 16.07 7.23 -6.96
C VAL A 149 17.38 7.82 -6.43
#